data_AF-A0AB32WQI1-F1
#
_entry.id   AF-A0AB32WQI1-F1
#
_cell.length_a   1.000
_cell.length_b   1.000
_cell.length_c   1.000
_cell.angle_alpha   90.00
_cell.angle_beta   90.00
_cell.angle_gamma   90.00
#
_symmetry.space_group_name_H-M   'P 1'
#
loop_
_entity.id
_entity.type
_entity.pdbx_description
1 polymer ?
#
loop_
_entity_poly.entity_id
_entity_poly.type
_entity_poly.pdbx_seq_one_letter_code
_entity_poly.pdbx_strand_id
1 'polypeptide(L)'
;MACNNFSFQHGQKKHLYRKKLLTLYTAALNGDWRSAESIIKSDPTFLNSSITDDYKTALHIAAGAKQTAFVKKLVNLMQNQESDLDLQDENDNTAFCLAVIAGSVPVAKILMKKVPQLALIRGGKNSTPLFIAVIFGRHDMARLLYRETESHLKHLELEHLQHIFFTCIETDMFCKHAYLSPPLYIYL
;
A
#
# COMPACT_ATOMS: atom_id res chain seq x y z
N MET A 1 -38.04 18.41 31.84
CA MET A 1 -36.63 17.93 31.89
C MET A 1 -36.36 17.04 30.69
N ALA A 2 -35.94 17.58 29.54
CA ALA A 2 -35.72 16.77 28.32
C ALA A 2 -34.55 17.26 27.43
N CYS A 3 -33.49 17.83 28.00
CA CYS A 3 -32.34 18.34 27.23
C CYS A 3 -31.05 17.50 27.30
N ASN A 4 -31.03 16.36 28.01
CA ASN A 4 -29.79 15.59 28.24
C ASN A 4 -29.63 14.29 27.43
N ASN A 5 -30.64 13.87 26.65
CA ASN A 5 -30.54 12.61 25.89
C ASN A 5 -29.87 12.76 24.51
N PHE A 6 -29.95 13.92 23.88
CA PHE A 6 -29.43 14.12 22.52
C PHE A 6 -27.90 14.17 22.48
N SER A 7 -27.27 14.90 23.42
CA SER A 7 -25.82 15.00 23.57
C SER A 7 -25.20 13.69 24.08
N PHE A 8 -25.89 12.94 24.95
CA PHE A 8 -25.42 11.64 25.46
C PHE A 8 -25.42 10.55 24.38
N GLN A 9 -26.48 10.45 23.55
CA GLN A 9 -26.53 9.52 22.43
C GLN A 9 -25.49 9.84 21.35
N HIS A 10 -25.21 11.13 21.11
CA HIS A 10 -24.17 11.56 20.19
C HIS A 10 -22.77 11.15 20.67
N GLY A 11 -22.50 11.29 21.97
CA GLY A 11 -21.25 10.83 22.61
C GLY A 11 -21.05 9.32 22.51
N GLN A 12 -22.10 8.52 22.75
CA GLN A 12 -22.03 7.06 22.65
C GLN A 12 -21.79 6.57 21.22
N LYS A 13 -22.48 7.16 20.23
CA LYS A 13 -22.27 6.83 18.81
C LYS A 13 -20.85 7.16 18.35
N LYS A 14 -20.32 8.32 18.74
CA LYS A 14 -18.94 8.74 18.44
C LYS A 14 -17.92 7.80 19.08
N HIS A 15 -18.13 7.41 20.33
CA HIS A 15 -17.26 6.46 21.04
C HIS A 15 -17.28 5.08 20.37
N LEU A 16 -18.47 4.56 20.03
CA LEU A 16 -18.61 3.28 19.34
C LEU A 16 -17.93 3.28 17.96
N TYR A 17 -18.08 4.38 17.19
CA TYR A 17 -17.42 4.55 15.91
C TYR A 17 -15.89 4.51 16.03
N ARG A 18 -15.31 5.28 16.97
CA ARG A 18 -13.87 5.25 17.26
C ARG A 18 -13.38 3.87 17.68
N LYS A 19 -14.16 3.15 18.48
CA LYS A 19 -13.84 1.75 18.85
C LYS A 19 -13.80 0.85 17.62
N LYS A 20 -14.74 0.98 16.68
CA LYS A 20 -14.72 0.23 15.41
C LYS A 20 -13.47 0.57 14.59
N LEU A 21 -13.11 1.85 14.46
CA LEU A 21 -11.87 2.26 13.79
C LEU A 21 -10.63 1.60 14.37
N LEU A 22 -10.47 1.68 15.70
CA LEU A 22 -9.34 1.07 16.39
C LEU A 22 -9.31 -0.47 16.21
N THR A 23 -10.47 -1.10 16.24
CA THR A 23 -10.58 -2.56 16.04
C THR A 23 -10.21 -2.93 14.61
N LEU A 24 -10.68 -2.18 13.62
CA LEU A 24 -10.33 -2.41 12.22
C LEU A 24 -8.85 -2.15 11.94
N TYR A 25 -8.27 -1.10 12.54
CA TYR A 25 -6.84 -0.82 12.47
C TYR A 25 -6.01 -1.98 13.01
N THR A 26 -6.29 -2.42 14.25
CA THR A 26 -5.56 -3.53 14.88
C THR A 26 -5.75 -4.85 14.14
N ALA A 27 -6.94 -5.08 13.60
CA ALA A 27 -7.22 -6.24 12.75
C ALA A 27 -6.41 -6.21 11.45
N ALA A 28 -6.37 -5.08 10.75
CA ALA A 28 -5.57 -4.91 9.53
C ALA A 28 -4.07 -5.04 9.80
N LEU A 29 -3.57 -4.50 10.91
CA LEU A 29 -2.17 -4.60 11.32
C LEU A 29 -1.75 -6.06 11.60
N ASN A 30 -2.61 -6.82 12.29
CA ASN A 30 -2.32 -8.19 12.72
C ASN A 30 -2.81 -9.28 11.74
N GLY A 31 -3.51 -8.90 10.67
CA GLY A 31 -4.09 -9.85 9.72
C GLY A 31 -5.33 -10.60 10.25
N ASP A 32 -5.98 -10.09 11.30
CA ASP A 32 -7.20 -10.67 11.86
C ASP A 32 -8.42 -10.35 10.97
N TRP A 33 -8.59 -11.18 9.95
CA TRP A 33 -9.72 -11.05 9.03
C TRP A 33 -11.08 -11.21 9.73
N ARG A 34 -11.20 -12.03 10.79
CA ARG A 34 -12.51 -12.29 11.41
C ARG A 34 -13.07 -11.02 12.05
N SER A 35 -12.24 -10.30 12.79
CA SER A 35 -12.64 -9.02 13.40
C SER A 35 -12.96 -7.96 12.35
N ALA A 36 -12.13 -7.84 11.31
CA ALA A 36 -12.36 -6.90 10.23
C ALA A 36 -13.65 -7.21 9.44
N GLU A 37 -13.88 -8.48 9.11
CA GLU A 37 -15.07 -8.92 8.35
C GLU A 37 -16.36 -8.59 9.10
N SER A 38 -16.39 -8.77 10.43
CA SER A 38 -17.56 -8.41 11.23
C SER A 38 -17.87 -6.91 11.15
N ILE A 39 -16.84 -6.06 11.15
CA ILE A 39 -17.00 -4.60 11.05
C ILE A 39 -17.48 -4.22 9.66
N ILE A 40 -16.82 -4.72 8.62
CA ILE A 40 -17.11 -4.44 7.21
C ILE A 40 -18.52 -4.92 6.84
N LYS A 41 -18.96 -6.10 7.30
CA LYS A 41 -20.33 -6.58 7.07
C LYS A 41 -21.38 -5.71 7.77
N SER A 42 -21.05 -5.18 8.95
CA SER A 42 -21.96 -4.29 9.68
C SER A 42 -22.09 -2.92 9.02
N ASP A 43 -21.03 -2.46 8.36
CA ASP A 43 -20.96 -1.15 7.72
C ASP A 43 -19.92 -1.21 6.56
N PRO A 44 -20.39 -1.39 5.32
CA PRO A 44 -19.51 -1.53 4.15
C PRO A 44 -18.66 -0.30 3.84
N THR A 45 -18.97 0.87 4.43
CA THR A 45 -18.16 2.09 4.22
C THR A 45 -16.72 1.93 4.72
N PHE A 46 -16.48 1.00 5.67
CA PHE A 46 -15.14 0.66 6.17
C PHE A 46 -14.23 -0.05 5.15
N LEU A 47 -14.74 -0.42 3.96
CA LEU A 47 -13.91 -0.99 2.90
C LEU A 47 -12.87 0.00 2.36
N ASN A 48 -13.25 1.26 2.22
CA ASN A 48 -12.45 2.30 1.57
C ASN A 48 -12.37 3.62 2.34
N SER A 49 -13.05 3.77 3.48
CA SER A 49 -12.87 4.94 4.34
C SER A 49 -11.52 4.96 5.05
N SER A 50 -11.03 6.18 5.29
CA SER A 50 -9.90 6.38 6.19
C SER A 50 -10.25 5.90 7.61
N ILE A 51 -9.31 5.20 8.23
CA ILE A 51 -9.40 4.73 9.61
C ILE A 51 -8.38 5.38 10.55
N THR A 52 -7.56 6.29 10.04
CA THR A 52 -6.58 7.09 10.80
C THR A 52 -6.71 8.57 10.46
N ASP A 53 -6.04 9.42 11.24
CA ASP A 53 -5.97 10.85 10.92
C ASP A 53 -5.10 11.10 9.66
N ASP A 54 -4.07 10.28 9.41
CA ASP A 54 -3.23 10.31 8.19
C ASP A 54 -3.91 9.79 6.91
N TYR A 55 -5.24 9.74 6.85
CA TYR A 55 -6.02 9.21 5.72
C TYR A 55 -5.80 7.73 5.35
N LYS A 56 -5.12 6.93 6.18
CA LYS A 56 -4.87 5.51 5.88
C LYS A 56 -6.15 4.70 5.99
N THR A 57 -6.45 3.93 4.95
CA THR A 57 -7.51 2.92 4.95
C THR A 57 -7.03 1.59 5.56
N ALA A 58 -7.94 0.64 5.81
CA ALA A 58 -7.56 -0.70 6.26
C ALA A 58 -6.59 -1.40 5.29
N LEU A 59 -6.70 -1.12 3.98
CA LEU A 59 -5.80 -1.66 2.97
C LEU A 59 -4.37 -1.14 3.11
N HIS A 60 -4.20 0.16 3.39
CA HIS A 60 -2.89 0.78 3.65
C HIS A 60 -2.17 0.09 4.81
N ILE A 61 -2.87 -0.06 5.94
CA ILE A 61 -2.32 -0.70 7.15
C ILE A 61 -1.93 -2.15 6.86
N ALA A 62 -2.82 -2.93 6.25
CA ALA A 62 -2.56 -4.34 5.95
C ALA A 62 -1.43 -4.53 4.93
N ALA A 63 -1.30 -3.63 3.95
CA ALA A 63 -0.25 -3.68 2.95
C ALA A 63 1.14 -3.41 3.56
N GLY A 64 1.27 -2.34 4.35
CA GLY A 64 2.50 -2.03 5.09
C GLY A 64 2.87 -3.10 6.11
N ALA A 65 1.87 -3.72 6.74
CA ALA A 65 2.04 -4.84 7.68
C ALA A 65 2.26 -6.21 7.01
N LYS A 66 2.32 -6.27 5.67
CA LYS A 66 2.54 -7.48 4.87
C LYS A 66 1.46 -8.57 5.04
N GLN A 67 0.24 -8.19 5.43
CA GLN A 67 -0.85 -9.12 5.72
C GLN A 67 -1.52 -9.65 4.44
N THR A 68 -0.81 -10.56 3.75
CA THR A 68 -1.16 -11.04 2.40
C THR A 68 -2.57 -11.63 2.31
N ALA A 69 -2.96 -12.50 3.25
CA ALA A 69 -4.28 -13.12 3.25
C ALA A 69 -5.40 -12.11 3.51
N PHE A 70 -5.14 -11.14 4.40
CA PHE A 70 -6.06 -10.05 4.70
C PHE A 70 -6.29 -9.16 3.47
N VAL A 71 -5.19 -8.71 2.84
CA VAL A 71 -5.24 -7.90 1.61
C VAL A 71 -6.02 -8.63 0.52
N LYS A 72 -5.73 -9.91 0.27
CA LYS A 72 -6.44 -10.70 -0.76
C LYS A 72 -7.96 -10.71 -0.53
N LYS A 73 -8.39 -10.87 0.71
CA LYS A 73 -9.82 -10.90 1.06
C LYS A 73 -10.44 -9.52 0.92
N LEU A 74 -9.79 -8.48 1.46
CA LEU A 74 -10.28 -7.11 1.41
C LEU A 74 -10.48 -6.62 -0.04
N VAL A 75 -9.48 -6.81 -0.88
CA VAL A 75 -9.51 -6.37 -2.29
C VAL A 75 -10.55 -7.13 -3.12
N ASN A 76 -10.88 -8.37 -2.74
CA ASN A 76 -11.96 -9.12 -3.39
C ASN A 76 -13.36 -8.63 -3.01
N LEU A 77 -13.51 -7.84 -1.95
CA LEU A 77 -14.78 -7.20 -1.58
C LEU A 77 -14.96 -5.80 -2.19
N MET A 78 -13.89 -5.19 -2.70
CA MET A 78 -13.93 -3.87 -3.34
C MET A 78 -14.67 -3.95 -4.69
N GLN A 79 -15.64 -3.05 -4.87
CA GLN A 79 -16.48 -3.00 -6.07
C GLN A 79 -15.80 -2.19 -7.18
N ASN A 80 -15.20 -1.04 -6.83
CA ASN A 80 -14.54 -0.14 -7.77
C ASN A 80 -13.03 -0.19 -7.53
N GLN A 81 -12.41 -1.29 -7.96
CA GLN A 81 -10.98 -1.55 -7.69
C GLN A 81 -10.06 -0.44 -8.19
N GLU A 82 -10.37 0.23 -9.30
CA GLU A 82 -9.57 1.36 -9.79
C GLU A 82 -9.56 2.52 -8.78
N SER A 83 -10.73 2.99 -8.33
CA SER A 83 -10.81 4.10 -7.39
C SER A 83 -10.41 3.72 -5.96
N ASP A 84 -10.76 2.51 -5.52
CA ASP A 84 -10.51 2.07 -4.13
C ASP A 84 -9.02 1.77 -3.88
N LEU A 85 -8.28 1.32 -4.90
CA LEU A 85 -6.86 1.00 -4.78
C LEU A 85 -5.93 2.21 -5.03
N ASP A 86 -6.47 3.26 -5.67
CA ASP A 86 -5.75 4.52 -5.95
C ASP A 86 -5.85 5.54 -4.80
N LEU A 87 -6.61 5.22 -3.73
CA LEU A 87 -6.66 6.06 -2.54
C LEU A 87 -5.26 6.25 -1.96
N GLN A 88 -4.92 7.51 -1.65
CA GLN A 88 -3.66 7.92 -1.07
C GLN A 88 -3.82 8.32 0.40
N ASP A 89 -2.78 8.03 1.20
CA ASP A 89 -2.64 8.56 2.54
C ASP A 89 -2.16 10.02 2.53
N GLU A 90 -1.98 10.64 3.71
CA GLU A 90 -1.53 12.04 3.83
C GLU A 90 -0.17 12.33 3.16
N ASN A 91 0.62 11.28 2.90
CA ASN A 91 1.96 11.35 2.32
C ASN A 91 1.92 10.95 0.84
N ASP A 92 0.77 11.04 0.19
CA ASP A 92 0.51 10.64 -1.20
C ASP A 92 0.79 9.16 -1.49
N ASN A 93 0.91 8.30 -0.48
CA ASN A 93 1.18 6.88 -0.70
C ASN A 93 -0.10 6.10 -0.86
N THR A 94 -0.20 5.33 -1.94
CA THR A 94 -1.22 4.29 -2.05
C THR A 94 -0.86 3.09 -1.17
N ALA A 95 -1.81 2.19 -0.94
CA ALA A 95 -1.52 0.92 -0.29
C ALA A 95 -0.46 0.09 -1.04
N PHE A 96 -0.36 0.25 -2.38
CA PHE A 96 0.71 -0.35 -3.16
C PHE A 96 2.08 0.23 -2.79
N CYS A 97 2.21 1.55 -2.66
CA CYS A 97 3.45 2.19 -2.19
C CYS A 97 3.88 1.65 -0.82
N LEU A 98 2.94 1.46 0.12
CA LEU A 98 3.26 0.89 1.44
C LEU A 98 3.71 -0.58 1.34
N ALA A 99 3.13 -1.38 0.45
CA ALA A 99 3.60 -2.74 0.18
C ALA A 99 5.02 -2.74 -0.39
N VAL A 100 5.35 -1.77 -1.24
CA VAL A 100 6.69 -1.58 -1.82
C VAL A 100 7.70 -1.18 -0.75
N ILE A 101 7.39 -0.18 0.09
CA ILE A 101 8.23 0.23 1.23
C ILE A 101 8.49 -0.94 2.17
N ALA A 102 7.45 -1.73 2.45
CA ALA A 102 7.56 -2.93 3.27
C ALA A 102 8.37 -4.05 2.57
N GLY A 103 8.48 -4.05 1.24
CA GLY A 103 9.08 -5.13 0.46
C GLY A 103 8.20 -6.37 0.36
N SER A 104 6.87 -6.22 0.47
CA SER A 104 5.91 -7.32 0.43
C SER A 104 5.55 -7.71 -1.01
N VAL A 105 6.42 -8.49 -1.66
CA VAL A 105 6.19 -8.99 -3.03
C VAL A 105 4.85 -9.70 -3.20
N PRO A 106 4.38 -10.56 -2.27
CA PRO A 106 3.07 -11.21 -2.40
C PRO A 106 1.90 -10.21 -2.41
N VAL A 107 1.95 -9.18 -1.55
CA VAL A 107 0.91 -8.12 -1.52
C VAL A 107 0.94 -7.32 -2.83
N ALA A 108 2.12 -6.88 -3.27
CA ALA A 108 2.26 -6.13 -4.51
C ALA A 108 1.69 -6.89 -5.72
N LYS A 109 2.00 -8.19 -5.84
CA LYS A 109 1.43 -9.05 -6.90
C LYS A 109 -0.09 -9.16 -6.84
N ILE A 110 -0.68 -9.24 -5.64
CA ILE A 110 -2.15 -9.28 -5.50
C ILE A 110 -2.76 -7.98 -6.02
N LEU A 111 -2.19 -6.84 -5.65
CA LEU A 111 -2.69 -5.52 -6.03
C LEU A 111 -2.53 -5.27 -7.54
N MET A 112 -1.35 -5.54 -8.11
CA MET A 112 -1.10 -5.40 -9.55
C MET A 112 -1.95 -6.33 -10.40
N LYS A 113 -2.29 -7.53 -9.90
CA LYS A 113 -3.20 -8.43 -10.61
C LYS A 113 -4.60 -7.82 -10.78
N LYS A 114 -5.00 -6.92 -9.88
CA LYS A 114 -6.28 -6.21 -9.97
C LYS A 114 -6.17 -4.95 -10.81
N VAL A 115 -5.17 -4.12 -10.52
CA VAL A 115 -4.92 -2.87 -11.22
C VAL A 115 -3.41 -2.77 -11.52
N PRO A 116 -2.96 -3.17 -12.73
CA PRO A 116 -1.54 -3.14 -13.10
C PRO A 116 -0.93 -1.74 -13.02
N GLN A 117 -1.74 -0.69 -13.23
CA GLN A 117 -1.31 0.70 -13.24
C GLN A 117 -0.81 1.22 -11.88
N LEU A 118 -1.08 0.49 -10.78
CA LEU A 118 -0.52 0.80 -9.46
C LEU A 118 1.01 0.85 -9.46
N ALA A 119 1.67 0.11 -10.36
CA ALA A 119 3.13 0.15 -10.51
C ALA A 119 3.66 1.46 -11.12
N LEU A 120 2.79 2.31 -11.68
CA LEU A 120 3.12 3.60 -12.28
C LEU A 120 2.67 4.80 -11.43
N ILE A 121 1.70 4.60 -10.53
CA ILE A 121 1.20 5.65 -9.64
C ILE A 121 2.31 6.08 -8.68
N ARG A 122 2.63 7.38 -8.70
CA ARG A 122 3.69 7.96 -7.88
C ARG A 122 3.19 8.12 -6.44
N GLY A 123 4.00 7.67 -5.50
CA GLY A 123 3.77 7.83 -4.07
C GLY A 123 4.32 9.14 -3.54
N GLY A 124 4.58 9.17 -2.23
CA GLY A 124 5.15 10.32 -1.55
C GLY A 124 6.41 10.89 -2.21
N LYS A 125 6.54 12.22 -2.15
CA LYS A 125 7.59 12.99 -2.83
C LYS A 125 7.62 12.73 -4.35
N ASN A 126 6.46 12.45 -4.95
CA ASN A 126 6.32 12.14 -6.37
C ASN A 126 7.21 10.97 -6.85
N SER A 127 7.48 10.00 -5.97
CA SER A 127 8.41 8.89 -6.24
C SER A 127 7.72 7.75 -6.96
N THR A 128 8.34 7.20 -8.00
CA THR A 128 7.81 5.98 -8.63
C THR A 128 7.95 4.79 -7.69
N PRO A 129 7.06 3.79 -7.75
CA PRO A 129 7.20 2.58 -6.94
C PRO A 129 8.56 1.89 -7.12
N LEU A 130 9.11 1.88 -8.34
CA LEU A 130 10.45 1.33 -8.59
C LEU A 130 11.52 2.10 -7.80
N PHE A 131 11.49 3.44 -7.84
CA PHE A 131 12.43 4.26 -7.07
C PHE A 131 12.27 4.03 -5.56
N ILE A 132 11.04 3.94 -5.06
CA ILE A 132 10.74 3.59 -3.66
C ILE A 132 11.38 2.24 -3.30
N ALA A 133 11.24 1.21 -4.13
CA ALA A 133 11.84 -0.09 -3.87
C ALA A 133 13.38 -0.01 -3.77
N VAL A 134 14.02 0.80 -4.60
CA VAL A 134 15.47 1.01 -4.62
C VAL A 134 15.95 1.72 -3.36
N ILE A 135 15.37 2.88 -3.00
CA ILE A 135 15.79 3.64 -1.81
C ILE A 135 15.64 2.84 -0.50
N PHE A 136 14.66 1.92 -0.45
CA PHE A 136 14.42 1.05 0.71
C PHE A 136 15.17 -0.31 0.62
N GLY A 137 16.02 -0.52 -0.39
CA GLY A 137 16.83 -1.74 -0.56
C GLY A 137 15.99 -3.00 -0.76
N ARG A 138 14.83 -2.90 -1.42
CA ARG A 138 13.89 -4.00 -1.63
C ARG A 138 14.19 -4.73 -2.94
N HIS A 139 15.29 -5.47 -2.99
CA HIS A 139 15.81 -6.09 -4.23
C HIS A 139 14.75 -6.88 -5.02
N ASP A 140 14.04 -7.82 -4.40
CA ASP A 140 13.03 -8.64 -5.09
C ASP A 140 11.84 -7.81 -5.59
N MET A 141 11.48 -6.76 -4.85
CA MET A 141 10.42 -5.82 -5.24
C MET A 141 10.87 -4.96 -6.42
N ALA A 142 12.08 -4.41 -6.36
CA ALA A 142 12.65 -3.62 -7.45
C ALA A 142 12.76 -4.46 -8.73
N ARG A 143 13.19 -5.73 -8.62
CA ARG A 143 13.23 -6.65 -9.74
C ARG A 143 11.86 -6.94 -10.34
N LEU A 144 10.85 -7.14 -9.49
CA LEU A 144 9.46 -7.31 -9.93
C LEU A 144 9.00 -6.06 -10.71
N LEU A 145 9.10 -4.90 -10.09
CA LEU A 145 8.63 -3.63 -10.65
C LEU A 145 9.35 -3.28 -11.96
N TYR A 146 10.66 -3.53 -12.03
CA TYR A 146 11.43 -3.29 -13.23
C TYR A 146 10.88 -4.08 -14.43
N ARG A 147 10.64 -5.38 -14.25
CA ARG A 147 10.08 -6.26 -15.31
C ARG A 147 8.68 -5.82 -15.75
N GLU A 148 7.85 -5.40 -14.81
CA GLU A 148 6.46 -5.02 -15.09
C GLU A 148 6.34 -3.62 -15.71
N THR A 149 7.35 -2.76 -15.51
CA THR A 149 7.35 -1.39 -16.00
C THR A 149 8.31 -1.14 -17.16
N GLU A 150 9.14 -2.11 -17.56
CA GLU A 150 10.18 -1.99 -18.60
C GLU A 150 9.72 -1.26 -19.87
N SER A 151 8.52 -1.57 -20.37
CA SER A 151 7.95 -0.91 -21.55
C SER A 151 7.64 0.57 -21.35
N HIS A 152 7.32 0.97 -20.11
CA HIS A 152 7.01 2.33 -19.69
C HIS A 152 8.26 3.09 -19.23
N LEU A 153 9.34 2.38 -18.84
CA LEU A 153 10.60 2.99 -18.42
C LEU A 153 11.31 3.75 -19.54
N LYS A 154 11.03 3.44 -20.81
CA LYS A 154 11.58 4.14 -21.99
C LYS A 154 11.20 5.62 -22.06
N HIS A 155 10.15 6.02 -21.33
CA HIS A 155 9.69 7.41 -21.25
C HIS A 155 10.02 8.09 -19.93
N LEU A 156 10.70 7.41 -18.99
CA LEU A 156 11.22 8.13 -17.83
C LEU A 156 12.30 9.11 -18.29
N GLU A 157 12.19 10.33 -17.79
CA GLU A 157 13.20 11.36 -17.97
C GLU A 157 14.57 10.82 -17.56
N LEU A 158 15.59 11.08 -18.39
CA LEU A 158 16.96 10.58 -18.22
C LEU A 158 17.52 10.83 -16.81
N GLU A 159 17.10 11.93 -16.18
CA GLU A 159 17.45 12.33 -14.82
C GLU A 159 16.92 11.37 -13.74
N HIS A 160 15.69 10.87 -13.89
CA HIS A 160 15.12 9.89 -12.96
C HIS A 160 15.86 8.54 -13.05
N LEU A 161 16.29 8.15 -14.25
CA LEU A 161 17.04 6.91 -14.44
C LEU A 161 18.46 7.02 -13.89
N GLN A 162 19.12 8.15 -14.10
CA GLN A 162 20.42 8.47 -13.48
C GLN A 162 20.33 8.43 -11.95
N HIS A 163 19.27 9.03 -11.38
CA HIS A 163 19.07 8.99 -9.93
C HIS A 163 18.86 7.57 -9.42
N ILE A 164 18.00 6.76 -10.07
CA ILE A 164 17.83 5.33 -9.73
C ILE A 164 19.17 4.59 -9.80
N PHE A 165 19.99 4.86 -10.82
CA PHE A 165 21.31 4.25 -10.99
C PHE A 165 22.25 4.59 -9.82
N PHE A 166 22.40 5.87 -9.48
CA PHE A 166 23.24 6.29 -8.35
C PHE A 166 22.72 5.76 -7.00
N THR A 167 21.41 5.78 -6.77
CA THR A 167 20.81 5.22 -5.54
C THR A 167 21.05 3.72 -5.43
N CYS A 168 21.01 2.96 -6.53
CA CYS A 168 21.38 1.54 -6.51
C CYS A 168 22.81 1.34 -5.96
N ILE A 169 23.74 2.29 -6.23
CA ILE A 169 25.16 2.18 -5.85
C ILE A 169 25.28 2.41 -4.35
N GLU A 170 24.60 3.44 -3.87
CA GLU A 170 24.59 3.83 -2.46
C GLU A 170 23.89 2.80 -1.57
N THR A 171 22.86 2.13 -2.08
CA THR A 171 22.03 1.19 -1.31
C THR A 171 22.56 -0.26 -1.30
N ASP A 172 23.75 -0.49 -1.87
CA ASP A 172 24.33 -1.83 -2.08
C ASP A 172 23.34 -2.81 -2.73
N MET A 173 22.46 -2.29 -3.59
CA MET A 173 21.54 -3.09 -4.40
C MET A 173 22.27 -4.07 -5.35
N PHE A 174 23.59 -3.89 -5.49
CA PHE A 174 24.50 -4.61 -6.38
C PHE A 174 24.99 -5.96 -5.86
N CYS A 175 25.14 -6.19 -4.54
CA CYS A 175 26.05 -7.24 -4.08
C CYS A 175 25.49 -8.16 -2.98
N LYS A 176 24.51 -9.02 -3.30
CA LYS A 176 24.37 -10.35 -2.61
C LYS A 176 24.09 -11.57 -3.50
N HIS A 177 23.79 -11.38 -4.80
CA HIS A 177 23.59 -12.50 -5.74
C HIS A 177 24.37 -12.33 -7.06
N ALA A 178 25.56 -11.74 -7.01
CA ALA A 178 26.46 -11.57 -8.17
C ALA A 178 26.89 -12.89 -8.84
N TYR A 179 26.48 -14.06 -8.33
CA TYR A 179 26.74 -15.37 -8.94
C TYR A 179 25.50 -16.07 -9.53
N LEU A 180 24.28 -15.53 -9.42
CA LEU A 180 23.06 -16.24 -9.88
C LEU A 180 22.04 -15.38 -10.66
N SER A 181 22.27 -14.09 -10.87
CA SER A 181 21.46 -13.30 -11.80
C SER A 181 22.20 -12.05 -12.30
N PRO A 182 22.06 -11.69 -13.59
CA PRO A 182 22.69 -10.49 -14.12
C PRO A 182 22.19 -9.23 -13.40
N PRO A 183 23.10 -8.26 -13.10
CA PRO A 183 22.74 -6.98 -12.47
C PRO A 183 21.70 -6.23 -13.31
N LEU A 184 20.81 -5.46 -12.66
CA LEU A 184 19.75 -4.70 -13.32
C LEU A 184 20.28 -3.80 -14.46
N TYR A 185 21.54 -3.36 -14.40
CA TYR A 185 22.19 -2.55 -15.44
C TYR A 185 22.34 -3.26 -16.80
N ILE A 186 22.32 -4.59 -16.90
CA ILE A 186 22.32 -5.25 -18.23
C ILE A 186 21.03 -4.95 -19.01
N TYR A 187 19.98 -4.50 -18.32
CA TYR A 187 18.70 -4.16 -18.90
C TYR A 187 18.49 -2.63 -19.05
N LEU A 188 19.42 -1.80 -18.55
CA LEU A 188 19.44 -0.34 -18.72
C LEU A 188 20.34 0.07 -19.87
#